data_AF-A0A9W8R4B4-F1
#
_entry.id   AF-A0A9W8R4B4-F1
#
_cell.length_a   1.000
_cell.length_b   1.000
_cell.length_c   1.000
_cell.angle_alpha   90.00
_cell.angle_beta   90.00
_cell.angle_gamma   90.00
#
_symmetry.space_group_name_H-M   'P 1'
#
loop_
_entity.id
_entity.type
_entity.pdbx_description
1 polymer ?
#
loop_
_entity_poly.entity_id
_entity_poly.type
_entity_poly.pdbx_seq_one_letter_code
_entity_poly.pdbx_strand_id
1 'polypeptide(L)' 'MAAVVNGVPVAIPPPEGYEVDFDNPQRNSVTAAYWLFGVGNFLALLFMLQRAYVRLVIQKTVRLEDGKAA' A
#
# COMPACT_ATOMS: atom_id res chain seq x y z
N MET A 1 -9.11 -34.66 15.28
CA MET A 1 -8.87 -34.24 16.67
C MET A 1 -8.39 -32.80 16.62
N ALA A 2 -9.14 -31.85 17.20
CA ALA A 2 -8.67 -30.46 17.29
C ALA A 2 -7.46 -30.42 18.22
N ALA A 3 -6.38 -29.74 17.81
CA ALA A 3 -5.24 -29.52 18.69
C ALA A 3 -5.60 -28.40 19.68
N VAL A 4 -5.18 -28.52 20.93
CA VAL A 4 -5.35 -27.45 21.92
C VAL A 4 -4.00 -26.78 22.09
N VAL A 5 -3.94 -25.49 21.76
CA VAL A 5 -2.74 -24.66 21.93
C VAL A 5 -3.08 -23.60 22.96
N ASN A 6 -2.33 -23.54 24.06
CA ASN A 6 -2.56 -22.59 25.16
C ASN A 6 -4.01 -22.56 25.67
N GLY A 7 -4.68 -23.71 25.74
CA GLY A 7 -6.08 -23.83 26.20
C GLY A 7 -7.13 -23.44 25.15
N VAL A 8 -6.73 -23.00 23.96
CA VAL A 8 -7.62 -22.63 22.85
C VAL A 8 -7.69 -23.78 21.84
N PRO A 9 -8.88 -24.28 21.49
CA PRO A 9 -9.03 -25.29 20.44
C PRO A 9 -8.74 -24.65 19.07
N VAL A 10 -7.75 -25.18 18.36
CA VAL A 10 -7.38 -24.77 17.00
C VAL A 10 -7.73 -25.85 15.98
N ALA A 11 -8.24 -25.42 14.82
CA ALA A 11 -8.66 -26.31 13.74
C ALA A 11 -7.47 -27.01 13.05
N ILE A 12 -6.32 -26.34 13.02
CA ILE A 12 -5.07 -26.81 12.40
C ILE A 12 -3.96 -26.67 13.44
N PRO A 13 -3.17 -27.72 13.70
CA PRO A 13 -2.03 -27.63 14.60
C PRO A 13 -0.96 -26.68 14.03
N PRO A 14 -0.24 -25.94 14.89
CA PRO A 14 0.83 -25.07 14.44
C PRO A 14 1.95 -25.88 13.77
N PRO A 15 2.62 -25.30 12.75
CA PRO A 15 3.82 -25.89 12.16
C PRO A 15 4.91 -26.13 13.21
N GLU A 16 5.77 -27.13 13.00
CA GLU A 16 6.90 -27.38 13.90
C GLU A 16 7.80 -26.15 14.01
N GLY A 17 8.07 -25.72 15.26
CA GLY A 17 8.89 -24.54 15.56
C GLY A 17 8.15 -23.19 15.54
N TYR A 18 6.84 -23.15 15.29
CA TYR A 18 6.05 -21.93 15.36
C TYR A 18 5.42 -21.75 16.75
N GLU A 19 5.91 -20.79 17.53
CA GLU A 19 5.30 -20.41 18.82
C GLU A 19 4.05 -19.57 18.58
N VAL A 20 2.90 -20.07 19.03
CA VAL A 20 1.62 -19.36 18.92
C VAL A 20 1.40 -18.50 20.16
N ASP A 21 1.62 -17.20 20.01
CA ASP A 21 1.23 -16.18 20.98
C ASP A 21 -0.09 -15.54 20.54
N PHE A 22 -1.16 -15.73 21.32
CA PHE A 22 -2.47 -15.15 21.05
C PHE A 22 -2.63 -13.74 21.63
N ASP A 23 -1.87 -13.40 22.67
CA ASP A 23 -1.92 -12.08 23.32
C ASP A 23 -1.17 -11.04 22.49
N ASN A 24 -0.05 -11.44 21.87
CA ASN A 24 0.72 -10.60 20.96
C ASN A 24 1.08 -11.36 19.66
N PRO A 25 0.14 -11.45 18.71
CA PRO A 25 0.35 -12.25 17.50
C PRO A 25 1.48 -11.67 16.64
N GLN A 26 2.36 -12.56 16.17
CA GLN A 26 3.45 -12.20 15.28
C GLN A 26 2.90 -11.60 13.98
N ARG A 27 3.29 -10.37 13.67
CA ARG A 27 2.91 -9.69 12.42
C ARG A 27 3.92 -10.02 11.32
N ASN A 28 3.43 -10.59 10.23
CA ASN A 28 4.22 -10.76 9.02
C ASN A 28 4.25 -9.44 8.22
N SER A 29 5.27 -9.29 7.37
CA SER A 29 5.38 -8.29 6.30
C SER A 29 5.27 -6.83 6.72
N VAL A 30 5.49 -6.51 7.99
CA VAL A 30 5.43 -5.14 8.53
C VAL A 30 6.33 -4.19 7.73
N THR A 31 7.58 -4.56 7.51
CA THR A 31 8.54 -3.75 6.73
C THR A 31 8.07 -3.58 5.28
N ALA A 32 7.66 -4.66 4.63
CA ALA A 32 7.19 -4.62 3.24
C ALA A 32 5.93 -3.75 3.09
N ALA A 33 5.02 -3.79 4.06
CA ALA A 33 3.82 -2.96 4.10
C ALA A 33 4.17 -1.47 4.21
N TYR A 34 5.14 -1.10 5.06
CA TYR A 34 5.61 0.28 5.15
C TYR A 34 6.31 0.75 3.88
N TRP A 35 7.09 -0.10 3.23
CA TRP A 35 7.71 0.24 1.94
C TRP A 35 6.68 0.44 0.83
N LEU A 36 5.73 -0.49 0.71
CA LEU A 36 4.65 -0.40 -0.26
C LEU A 36 3.80 0.85 -0.02
N PHE A 37 3.47 1.13 1.25
CA PHE A 37 2.71 2.32 1.61
C PHE A 37 3.51 3.59 1.33
N GLY A 38 4.73 3.71 1.83
CA GLY A 38 5.54 4.93 1.70
C GLY A 38 5.94 5.20 0.26
N VAL A 39 6.73 4.30 -0.34
CA VAL A 39 7.28 4.51 -1.69
C VAL A 39 6.21 4.38 -2.75
N GLY A 40 5.32 3.40 -2.62
CA GLY A 40 4.24 3.19 -3.59
C GLY A 40 3.29 4.40 -3.65
N ASN A 41 2.80 4.89 -2.51
CA ASN A 41 1.94 6.06 -2.51
C ASN A 41 2.68 7.34 -2.91
N PHE A 42 3.95 7.49 -2.53
CA PHE A 42 4.74 8.65 -2.94
C PHE A 42 4.89 8.73 -4.46
N LEU A 43 5.24 7.62 -5.13
CA LEU A 43 5.34 7.57 -6.59
C LEU A 43 3.99 7.76 -7.26
N ALA A 44 2.92 7.15 -6.74
CA ALA A 44 1.57 7.35 -7.26
C ALA A 44 1.14 8.82 -7.18
N LEU A 45 1.41 9.49 -6.04
CA LEU A 45 1.14 10.91 -5.85
C LEU A 45 1.93 11.75 -6.85
N LEU A 46 3.23 11.49 -7.03
CA LEU A 46 4.06 12.23 -7.98
C LEU A 46 3.52 12.12 -9.41
N PHE A 47 3.16 10.92 -9.87
CA PHE A 47 2.58 10.76 -11.22
C PHE A 47 1.21 11.43 -11.34
N MET A 48 0.39 11.40 -10.30
CA MET A 48 -0.90 12.09 -10.29
C MET A 48 -0.72 13.61 -10.39
N LEU A 49 0.24 14.18 -9.66
CA LEU A 49 0.60 15.60 -9.71
C LEU A 49 1.19 15.98 -11.07
N GLN A 50 2.09 15.16 -11.64
CA GLN A 50 2.62 15.37 -12.98
C GLN A 50 1.48 15.42 -14.02
N ARG A 51 0.53 14.47 -13.95
CA ARG A 51 -0.65 14.44 -14.83
C ARG A 51 -1.50 15.69 -14.66
N ALA A 52 -1.74 16.13 -13.42
CA ALA A 52 -2.50 17.34 -13.14
C ALA A 52 -1.79 18.59 -13.70
N TYR A 53 -0.48 18.69 -13.52
CA TYR A 53 0.34 19.80 -14.02
C TYR A 53 0.25 19.94 -15.55
N VAL A 54 0.46 18.84 -16.29
CA VAL A 54 0.36 18.86 -17.75
C VAL A 54 -1.03 19.30 -18.22
N ARG A 55 -2.08 18.76 -17.59
CA ARG A 55 -3.46 19.09 -17.95
C ARG A 55 -3.87 20.53 -17.62
N LEU A 56 -3.45 21.04 -16.47
CA LEU A 56 -3.90 22.35 -15.98
C LEU A 56 -3.03 23.49 -16.48
N VAL A 57 -1.73 23.30 -16.56
CA VAL A 57 -0.79 24.36 -16.91
C VAL A 57 -0.47 24.28 -18.40
N ILE A 58 0.14 23.18 -18.84
CA ILE A 58 0.64 23.09 -20.22
C ILE A 58 -0.51 23.16 -21.23
N GLN A 59 -1.55 22.33 -21.09
CA GLN A 59 -2.66 22.33 -22.04
C GLN A 59 -3.47 23.64 -22.04
N LYS A 60 -3.58 24.33 -20.90
CA LYS A 60 -4.30 25.61 -20.86
C LYS A 60 -3.46 26.75 -21.44
N THR A 61 -2.15 26.79 -21.16
CA THR A 61 -1.25 27.78 -21.74
C THR A 61 -1.19 27.63 -23.25
N VAL A 62 -1.01 26.41 -23.76
CA VAL A 62 -1.01 26.14 -25.21
C VAL A 62 -2.32 26.60 -25.86
N ARG A 63 -3.49 26.34 -25.24
CA ARG A 63 -4.79 26.84 -25.75
C ARG A 63 -4.90 28.37 -25.80
N LEU A 64 -4.32 29.07 -24.83
CA LEU A 64 -4.34 30.54 -24.78
C LEU A 64 -3.43 31.15 -25.85
N GLU A 65 -2.30 30.50 -26.16
CA GLU A 65 -1.39 30.92 -27.22
C GLU A 65 -2.02 30.70 -28.60
N ASP A 66 -2.66 29.55 -28.82
CA ASP A 66 -3.34 29.22 -30.07
C ASP A 66 -4.57 30.12 -30.34
N GLY A 67 -5.34 30.46 -29.29
CA GLY A 67 -6.51 31.33 -29.40
C GLY A 67 -6.19 32.83 -29.56
N LYS A 68 -4.95 33.27 -29.29
CA LYS A 68 -4.50 34.65 -29.53
C LYS A 68 -4.00 34.87 -30.97
N ALA A 69 -3.78 33.81 -31.73
CA ALA A 69 -3.35 33.87 -33.13
C ALA A 69 -4.51 33.97 -34.13
N ALA A 70 -5.76 34.09 -33.66
CA ALA A 70 -6.98 34.24 -34.46
C ALA A 70 -7.58 35.65 -34.33
#